data_AF-A0A7V2PP88-F1
#
_entry.id   AF-A0A7V2PP88-F1
#
_cell.length_a   1.000
_cell.length_b   1.000
_cell.length_c   1.000
_cell.angle_alpha   90.00
_cell.angle_beta   90.00
_cell.angle_gamma   90.00
#
_symmetry.space_group_name_H-M   'P 1'
#
loop_
_entity.id
_entity.type
_entity.pdbx_description
1 polymer ?
#
loop_
_entity_poly.entity_id
_entity_poly.type
_entity_poly.pdbx_seq_one_letter_code
_entity_poly.pdbx_strand_id
1 'polypeptide(L)'
;TGETYTVEDLLTVGKRAWNLKRLLNLRLGHTPADDRLPKPLLEPYADGGAAGYRIPFAEMLAAYYQVRGWDPATGAPTAETLKRLGLDTLS
;
A
#
# COMPACT_ATOMS: atom_id res chain seq x y z
N THR A 1 -15.01 -23.26 11.11
CA THR A 1 -14.30 -23.63 9.87
C THR A 1 -13.52 -24.92 10.01
N GLY A 2 -12.96 -25.26 11.19
CA GLY A 2 -12.31 -26.57 11.41
C GLY A 2 -10.89 -26.68 10.82
N GLU A 3 -10.43 -25.64 10.15
CA GLU A 3 -9.10 -25.55 9.56
C GLU A 3 -8.09 -24.91 10.52
N THR A 4 -6.85 -25.41 10.47
CA THR A 4 -5.74 -24.91 11.27
C THR A 4 -4.96 -23.87 10.48
N TYR A 5 -4.81 -22.67 11.04
CA TYR A 5 -4.01 -21.58 10.47
C TYR A 5 -2.95 -21.13 11.48
N THR A 6 -1.73 -20.89 11.00
CA THR A 6 -0.71 -20.15 11.74
C THR A 6 -0.94 -18.64 11.62
N VAL A 7 -0.24 -17.84 12.43
CA VAL A 7 -0.30 -16.37 12.31
C VAL A 7 0.27 -15.94 10.95
N GLU A 8 1.31 -16.60 10.48
CA GLU A 8 1.97 -16.37 9.21
C GLU A 8 1.03 -16.62 8.03
N ASP A 9 0.19 -17.66 8.11
CA ASP A 9 -0.83 -17.95 7.10
C ASP A 9 -1.84 -16.81 7.02
N LEU A 10 -2.35 -16.37 8.18
CA LEU A 10 -3.32 -15.27 8.24
C LEU A 10 -2.73 -13.96 7.70
N LEU A 11 -1.48 -13.65 8.03
CA LEU A 11 -0.78 -12.49 7.48
C LEU A 11 -0.61 -12.60 5.96
N THR A 12 -0.34 -13.80 5.44
CA THR A 12 -0.22 -14.05 3.99
C THR A 12 -1.56 -13.87 3.28
N VAL A 13 -2.64 -14.38 3.85
CA VAL A 13 -4.01 -14.16 3.34
C VAL A 13 -4.36 -12.68 3.32
N GLY A 14 -4.06 -11.93 4.39
CA GLY A 14 -4.25 -10.49 4.43
C GLY A 14 -3.46 -9.73 3.36
N LYS A 15 -2.18 -10.10 3.15
CA LYS A 15 -1.34 -9.54 2.08
C LYS A 15 -1.93 -9.83 0.69
N ARG A 16 -2.43 -11.05 0.46
CA ARG A 16 -3.09 -11.43 -0.80
C ARG A 16 -4.34 -10.59 -1.05
N ALA A 17 -5.23 -10.49 -0.06
CA ALA A 17 -6.45 -9.70 -0.17
C ALA A 17 -6.15 -8.21 -0.45
N TRP A 18 -5.15 -7.64 0.22
CA TRP A 18 -4.74 -6.26 0.00
C TRP A 18 -4.24 -6.01 -1.43
N ASN A 19 -3.42 -6.92 -1.97
CA ASN A 19 -2.90 -6.80 -3.34
C ASN A 19 -3.99 -7.05 -4.38
N LEU A 20 -4.93 -7.97 -4.13
CA LEU A 20 -6.09 -8.16 -5.00
C LEU A 20 -6.93 -6.89 -5.12
N LYS A 21 -7.20 -6.21 -3.99
CA LYS A 21 -7.88 -4.91 -3.99
C LYS A 21 -7.08 -3.85 -4.77
N ARG A 22 -5.76 -3.80 -4.59
CA ARG A 22 -4.90 -2.88 -5.34
C ARG A 22 -5.02 -3.11 -6.85
N LEU A 23 -4.89 -4.35 -7.30
CA LEU A 23 -5.03 -4.72 -8.73
C LEU A 23 -6.40 -4.31 -9.28
N LEU A 24 -7.48 -4.56 -8.53
CA LEU A 24 -8.81 -4.13 -8.93
C LEU A 24 -8.90 -2.60 -9.08
N ASN A 25 -8.39 -1.84 -8.09
CA ASN A 25 -8.39 -0.37 -8.16
C ASN A 25 -7.62 0.14 -9.38
N LEU A 26 -6.44 -0.43 -9.66
CA LEU A 26 -5.64 -0.06 -10.83
C LEU A 26 -6.38 -0.34 -12.14
N ARG A 27 -7.06 -1.50 -12.23
CA ARG A 27 -7.93 -1.83 -13.39
C ARG A 27 -9.11 -0.87 -13.54
N LEU A 28 -9.58 -0.27 -12.45
CA LEU A 28 -10.64 0.74 -12.43
C LEU A 28 -10.12 2.18 -12.60
N GLY A 29 -8.84 2.35 -12.96
CA GLY A 29 -8.26 3.65 -13.29
C GLY A 29 -7.55 4.36 -12.15
N HIS A 30 -7.37 3.72 -10.99
CA HIS A 30 -6.52 4.25 -9.92
C HIS A 30 -5.07 4.34 -10.38
N THR A 31 -4.38 5.40 -9.99
CA THR A 31 -2.98 5.65 -10.32
C THR A 31 -2.17 5.99 -9.07
N PRO A 32 -0.82 5.95 -9.11
CA PRO A 32 0.00 6.43 -7.99
C PRO A 32 -0.31 7.87 -7.58
N ALA A 33 -0.79 8.71 -8.49
CA ALA A 33 -1.16 10.11 -8.19
C ALA A 33 -2.38 10.23 -7.27
N ASP A 34 -3.20 9.18 -7.17
CA ASP A 34 -4.36 9.13 -6.28
C ASP A 34 -3.98 8.76 -4.84
N ASP A 35 -2.77 8.22 -4.61
CA ASP A 35 -2.25 7.89 -3.28
C ASP A 35 -1.72 9.16 -2.58
N ARG A 36 -2.63 10.07 -2.24
CA ARG A 36 -2.32 11.39 -1.66
C ARG A 36 -3.16 11.71 -0.43
N LEU A 37 -2.65 12.62 0.39
CA LEU A 37 -3.42 13.21 1.49
C LEU A 37 -4.08 14.53 1.07
N PRO A 38 -5.23 14.89 1.65
CA PRO A 38 -5.76 16.26 1.58
C PRO A 38 -4.72 17.28 2.04
N LYS A 39 -4.64 18.42 1.34
CA LYS A 39 -3.68 19.50 1.64
C LYS A 39 -3.59 19.88 3.12
N PRO A 40 -4.70 20.03 3.88
CA PRO A 40 -4.63 20.40 5.29
C PRO A 40 -3.84 19.43 6.16
N LEU A 41 -3.77 18.14 5.82
CA LEU A 41 -3.00 17.15 6.58
C LEU A 41 -1.50 17.23 6.32
N LEU A 42 -1.08 17.94 5.26
CA LEU A 42 0.32 18.14 4.92
C LEU A 42 0.88 19.42 5.52
N GLU A 43 0.03 20.31 6.04
CA GLU A 43 0.45 21.56 6.65
C GLU A 43 0.69 21.39 8.16
N PRO A 44 1.78 21.97 8.69
CA PRO A 44 2.05 21.93 10.12
C PRO A 44 1.02 22.74 10.90
N TYR A 45 0.71 22.29 12.12
CA TYR A 45 -0.03 23.11 13.07
C TYR A 45 0.80 24.31 13.52
N ALA A 46 0.12 25.40 13.85
CA ALA A 46 0.77 26.62 14.36
C ALA A 46 1.19 26.49 15.83
N ASP A 47 0.46 25.69 16.60
CA ASP A 47 0.60 25.53 18.04
C ASP A 47 0.37 24.07 18.51
N GLY A 48 0.60 23.84 19.80
CA GLY A 48 0.51 22.51 20.42
C GLY A 48 1.77 21.66 20.26
N GLY A 49 1.71 20.40 20.75
CA GLY A 49 2.88 19.52 20.83
C GLY A 49 3.48 19.07 19.49
N ALA A 50 2.75 19.26 18.39
CA ALA A 50 3.21 18.98 17.02
C ALA A 50 3.39 20.25 16.17
N ALA A 51 3.44 21.43 16.80
CA ALA A 51 3.64 22.69 16.11
C ALA A 51 4.90 22.66 15.22
N GLY A 52 4.77 23.16 13.99
CA GLY A 52 5.89 23.21 13.03
C GLY A 52 6.29 21.86 12.42
N TYR A 53 5.72 20.73 12.86
CA TYR A 53 6.04 19.43 12.29
C TYR A 53 5.32 19.21 10.95
N ARG A 54 6.09 18.98 9.89
CA ARG A 54 5.58 18.59 8.57
C ARG A 54 5.82 17.10 8.36
N ILE A 55 4.76 16.38 7.99
CA ILE A 55 4.84 14.95 7.70
C ILE A 55 5.67 14.73 6.43
N PRO A 56 6.71 13.88 6.43
CA PRO A 56 7.50 13.54 5.25
C PRO A 56 6.74 12.54 4.36
N PHE A 57 5.54 12.92 3.89
CA PHE A 57 4.59 12.00 3.26
C PHE A 57 5.15 11.33 2.00
N ALA A 58 5.91 12.05 1.18
CA ALA A 58 6.51 11.49 -0.03
C ALA A 58 7.50 10.35 0.29
N GLU A 59 8.35 10.53 1.30
CA GLU A 59 9.30 9.52 1.76
C GLU A 59 8.57 8.31 2.37
N MET A 60 7.54 8.57 3.18
CA MET A 60 6.70 7.53 3.76
C MET A 60 5.99 6.70 2.69
N LEU A 61 5.47 7.35 1.64
CA LEU A 61 4.79 6.69 0.53
C LEU A 61 5.76 5.82 -0.29
N ALA A 62 6.96 6.34 -0.58
CA ALA A 62 8.00 5.59 -1.28
C ALA A 62 8.42 4.34 -0.48
N ALA A 63 8.65 4.49 0.83
CA ALA A 63 8.96 3.38 1.72
C ALA A 63 7.81 2.35 1.78
N TYR A 64 6.57 2.82 1.79
CA TYR A 64 5.39 1.95 1.76
C TYR A 64 5.34 1.11 0.48
N TYR A 65 5.57 1.71 -0.69
CA TYR A 65 5.61 1.00 -1.97
C TYR A 65 6.72 -0.07 -1.98
N GLN A 66 7.90 0.28 -1.49
CA GLN A 66 9.03 -0.64 -1.40
C GLN A 66 8.68 -1.86 -0.53
N VAL A 67 8.15 -1.65 0.68
CA VAL A 67 7.77 -2.75 1.59
C VAL A 67 6.60 -3.58 1.04
N ARG A 68 5.71 -2.95 0.27
CA ARG A 68 4.61 -3.67 -0.42
C ARG A 68 5.07 -4.46 -1.64
N GLY A 69 6.27 -4.18 -2.16
CA GLY A 69 6.73 -4.72 -3.43
C GLY A 69 5.91 -4.19 -4.59
N TRP A 70 5.65 -2.88 -4.61
CA TRP A 70 4.92 -2.20 -5.67
C TRP A 70 5.87 -1.34 -6.50
N ASP A 71 5.64 -1.32 -7.81
CA ASP A 71 6.37 -0.48 -8.74
C ASP A 71 5.93 1.00 -8.58
N PRO A 72 6.86 1.94 -8.41
CA PRO A 72 6.53 3.34 -8.15
C PRO A 72 5.96 4.08 -9.37
N ALA A 73 6.25 3.63 -10.59
CA ALA A 73 5.77 4.29 -11.80
C ALA A 73 4.32 3.91 -12.12
N THR A 74 3.96 2.64 -11.90
CA THR A 74 2.65 2.07 -12.24
C THR A 74 1.74 1.90 -11.03
N GLY A 75 2.30 1.79 -9.83
CA GLY A 75 1.58 1.46 -8.60
C GLY A 75 1.18 0.00 -8.48
N ALA A 76 1.59 -0.85 -9.45
CA ALA A 76 1.25 -2.27 -9.51
C ALA A 76 2.19 -3.12 -8.63
N PRO A 77 1.70 -4.20 -8.01
CA PRO A 77 2.58 -5.17 -7.37
C PRO A 77 3.56 -5.77 -8.39
N THR A 78 4.82 -5.96 -7.98
CA THR A 78 5.85 -6.58 -8.84
C THR A 78 5.50 -8.03 -9.17
N ALA A 79 6.06 -8.56 -10.26
CA ALA A 79 5.87 -9.97 -10.65
C ALA A 79 6.27 -10.94 -9.52
N GLU A 80 7.34 -10.63 -8.78
CA GLU A 80 7.76 -11.40 -7.61
C GLU A 80 6.68 -11.40 -6.51
N THR A 81 6.11 -10.23 -6.21
CA THR A 81 5.04 -10.08 -5.21
C THR A 81 3.78 -10.84 -5.62
N LEU A 82 3.40 -10.76 -6.90
CA LEU A 82 2.24 -11.49 -7.43
C LEU A 82 2.43 -13.01 -7.31
N LYS A 83 3.59 -13.52 -7.74
CA LYS A 83 3.92 -14.95 -7.62
C LYS A 83 3.91 -15.43 -6.17
N ARG A 84 4.54 -14.67 -5.26
CA ARG A 84 4.57 -14.99 -3.82
C ARG A 84 3.17 -15.01 -3.19
N LEU A 85 2.23 -14.23 -3.71
CA LEU A 85 0.86 -14.16 -3.21
C LEU A 85 -0.12 -15.05 -3.99
N GLY A 86 0.31 -15.76 -5.03
CA GLY A 86 -0.56 -16.58 -5.88
C GLY A 86 -1.56 -15.75 -6.70
N LEU A 87 -1.13 -14.59 -7.18
CA LEU A 87 -1.92 -13.64 -7.98
C LEU A 87 -1.30 -13.41 -9.37
N ASP A 88 -0.32 -14.21 -9.77
CA ASP A 88 0.43 -14.10 -11.02
C ASP A 88 -0.41 -14.36 -12.28
N THR A 89 -1.59 -14.96 -12.16
CA THR A 89 -2.56 -15.10 -13.25
C THR A 89 -3.43 -13.86 -13.46
N LEU A 90 -3.31 -12.85 -12.60
CA LEU A 90 -4.10 -11.61 -12.63
C LEU A 90 -3.31 -10.39 -13.11
N SER A 91 -2.02 -10.54 -13.42
CA SER A 91 -1.21 -9.49 -14.05
C SER A 91 -1.64 -9.25 -15.49
#